data_AF-A0A409VSP1-F1
#
_entry.id   AF-A0A409VSP1-F1
#
_cell.length_a   1.000
_cell.length_b   1.000
_cell.length_c   1.000
_cell.angle_alpha   90.00
_cell.angle_beta   90.00
_cell.angle_gamma   90.00
#
_symmetry.space_group_name_H-M   'P 1'
#
loop_
_entity.id
_entity.type
_entity.pdbx_description
1 polymer ?
#
loop_
_entity_poly.entity_id
_entity_poly.type
_entity_poly.pdbx_seq_one_letter_code
_entity_poly.pdbx_strand_id
1 'polypeptide(L)'
;MLQGSESIGWKMHATNEGADFWRFESIRWNGPKEPNALAFTKIGSIMEGLEVEHIIEYLKDIPMTVPEGRKGLDLQFSSRVWFGEAIRLLNDSQMFVHCPDVEALVREVTIQGATAQNQSIGPPRPIIAVSKVARAWPDDGY
;
A
#
# COMPACT_ATOMS: atom_id res chain seq x y z
N MET A 1 -25.40 0.59 -17.24
CA MET A 1 -24.77 -0.73 -17.01
C MET A 1 -23.32 -0.58 -17.44
N LEU A 2 -22.41 -0.24 -16.53
CA LEU A 2 -21.00 -0.08 -16.87
C LEU A 2 -20.41 -1.49 -17.04
N GLN A 3 -20.13 -1.87 -18.29
CA GLN A 3 -19.30 -3.03 -18.59
C GLN A 3 -17.94 -2.77 -17.95
N GLY A 4 -17.67 -3.41 -16.81
CA GLY A 4 -16.44 -3.25 -16.07
C GLY A 4 -15.29 -3.82 -16.88
N SER A 5 -14.48 -2.95 -17.48
CA SER A 5 -13.15 -3.35 -17.93
C SER A 5 -12.45 -4.03 -16.76
N GLU A 6 -11.89 -5.21 -17.00
CA GLU A 6 -11.08 -5.89 -16.00
C GLU A 6 -9.86 -5.01 -15.70
N SER A 7 -9.92 -4.24 -14.61
CA SER A 7 -8.79 -3.43 -14.18
C SER A 7 -7.73 -4.33 -13.53
N ILE A 8 -6.93 -4.98 -14.38
CA ILE A 8 -5.71 -5.65 -13.95
C ILE A 8 -4.75 -4.57 -13.46
N GLY A 9 -4.48 -4.56 -12.17
CA GLY A 9 -3.52 -3.66 -11.53
C GLY A 9 -2.19 -4.35 -11.25
N TRP A 10 -1.45 -3.76 -10.33
CA TRP A 10 -0.20 -4.30 -9.79
C TRP A 10 -0.29 -4.40 -8.27
N LYS A 11 0.32 -5.44 -7.72
CA LYS A 11 0.55 -5.62 -6.29
C LYS A 11 2.05 -5.56 -6.05
N MET A 12 2.47 -4.67 -5.15
CA MET A 12 3.85 -4.50 -4.73
C MET A 12 3.89 -4.67 -3.21
N HIS A 13 4.71 -5.59 -2.72
CA HIS A 13 4.82 -5.85 -1.28
C HIS A 13 6.14 -6.51 -0.91
N ALA A 14 6.50 -6.45 0.37
CA ALA A 14 7.45 -7.38 0.94
C ALA A 14 6.73 -8.69 1.31
N THR A 15 7.32 -9.82 0.91
CA THR A 15 6.82 -11.17 1.19
C THR A 15 7.94 -12.08 1.66
N ASN A 16 7.62 -13.03 2.52
CA ASN A 16 8.44 -14.19 2.85
C ASN A 16 7.73 -15.50 2.47
N GLU A 17 6.69 -15.44 1.64
CA GLU A 17 5.97 -16.63 1.22
C GLU A 17 6.90 -17.57 0.44
N GLY A 18 6.97 -18.83 0.87
CA GLY A 18 7.83 -19.84 0.27
C GLY A 18 9.34 -19.65 0.51
N ALA A 19 9.78 -18.78 1.43
CA ALA A 19 11.19 -18.60 1.77
C ALA A 19 11.42 -18.22 3.23
N ASP A 20 12.63 -18.46 3.73
CA ASP A 20 13.04 -18.08 5.10
C ASP A 20 13.48 -16.62 5.22
N PHE A 21 13.46 -15.86 4.12
CA PHE A 21 13.87 -14.45 4.08
C PHE A 21 12.82 -13.57 3.38
N TRP A 22 12.75 -12.32 3.81
CA TRP A 22 11.90 -11.30 3.20
C TRP A 22 12.50 -10.81 1.88
N ARG A 23 11.65 -10.63 0.88
CA ARG A 23 12.01 -10.10 -0.44
C ARG A 23 10.92 -9.17 -0.97
N PHE A 24 11.31 -8.28 -1.88
CA PHE A 24 10.38 -7.49 -2.66
C PHE A 24 9.75 -8.37 -3.74
N GLU A 25 8.46 -8.16 -3.99
CA GLU A 25 7.73 -8.77 -5.09
C GLU A 25 6.80 -7.75 -5.74
N SER A 26 6.76 -7.76 -7.07
CA SER A 26 5.82 -6.99 -7.90
C SER A 26 5.16 -7.91 -8.91
N ILE A 27 3.83 -8.03 -8.85
CA ILE A 27 3.05 -8.94 -9.69
C ILE A 27 1.82 -8.23 -10.27
N ARG A 28 1.40 -8.63 -11.47
CA ARG A 28 0.08 -8.27 -12.00
C ARG A 28 -0.99 -8.86 -11.10
N TRP A 29 -1.98 -8.06 -10.73
CA TRP A 29 -2.95 -8.45 -9.72
C TRP A 29 -4.35 -7.94 -10.06
N ASN A 30 -5.34 -8.84 -9.97
CA ASN A 30 -6.75 -8.51 -10.10
C ASN A 30 -7.38 -8.41 -8.71
N GLY A 31 -7.09 -7.31 -8.02
CA GLY A 31 -7.53 -7.10 -6.64
C GLY A 31 -9.02 -7.27 -6.41
N PRO A 32 -9.91 -6.65 -7.22
CA PRO A 32 -11.36 -6.77 -7.00
C PRO A 32 -11.93 -8.19 -7.05
N LYS A 33 -11.20 -9.14 -7.64
CA LYS A 33 -11.61 -10.56 -7.71
C LYS A 33 -10.92 -11.44 -6.66
N GLU A 34 -9.99 -10.90 -5.88
CA GLU A 34 -9.23 -11.66 -4.88
C GLU A 34 -10.13 -11.99 -3.67
N PRO A 35 -10.37 -13.28 -3.35
CA PRO A 35 -11.26 -13.66 -2.24
C PRO A 35 -10.81 -13.12 -0.87
N ASN A 36 -9.52 -12.87 -0.72
CA ASN A 36 -8.90 -12.39 0.52
C ASN A 36 -8.71 -10.87 0.56
N ALA A 37 -9.19 -10.12 -0.44
CA ALA A 37 -9.11 -8.67 -0.41
C ALA A 37 -10.08 -8.08 0.62
N LEU A 38 -9.53 -7.51 1.69
CA LEU A 38 -10.31 -6.92 2.79
C LEU A 38 -10.65 -5.45 2.56
N ALA A 39 -9.69 -4.67 2.04
CA ALA A 39 -9.86 -3.24 1.84
C ALA A 39 -8.96 -2.73 0.70
N PHE A 40 -9.45 -1.71 0.01
CA PHE A 40 -8.71 -0.89 -0.94
C PHE A 40 -8.80 0.57 -0.51
N THR A 41 -7.64 1.17 -0.26
CA THR A 41 -7.55 2.55 0.20
C THR A 41 -6.76 3.36 -0.81
N LYS A 42 -7.41 4.36 -1.42
CA LYS A 42 -6.72 5.29 -2.32
C LYS A 42 -5.88 6.26 -1.49
N ILE A 43 -4.57 6.27 -1.75
CA ILE A 43 -3.58 7.09 -1.02
C ILE A 43 -2.88 8.13 -1.91
N GLY A 44 -3.08 8.07 -3.22
CA GLY A 44 -2.39 8.93 -4.19
C GLY A 44 -2.83 8.67 -5.63
N SER A 45 -2.00 9.10 -6.58
CA SER A 45 -2.17 8.81 -8.01
C SER A 45 -0.83 8.83 -8.74
N ILE A 46 -0.80 8.19 -9.91
CA ILE A 46 0.33 8.31 -10.84
C ILE A 46 0.12 9.60 -11.64
N MET A 47 1.11 10.49 -11.62
CA MET A 47 1.09 11.72 -12.39
C MET A 47 1.09 11.44 -13.90
N GLU A 48 0.54 12.34 -14.69
CA GLU A 48 0.59 12.23 -16.16
C GLU A 48 2.04 12.07 -16.66
N GLY A 49 2.26 11.14 -17.58
CA GLY A 49 3.57 10.82 -18.13
C GLY A 49 4.41 9.87 -17.26
N LEU A 50 3.94 9.51 -16.06
CA LEU A 50 4.53 8.44 -15.26
C LEU A 50 3.76 7.13 -15.43
N GLU A 51 4.48 6.05 -15.20
CA GLU A 51 3.99 4.68 -15.31
C GLU A 51 4.28 3.90 -14.03
N VAL A 52 3.61 2.78 -13.85
CA VAL A 52 3.75 1.91 -12.66
C VAL A 52 5.17 1.37 -12.46
N GLU A 53 5.93 1.19 -13.53
CA GLU A 53 7.34 0.80 -13.50
C GLU A 53 8.19 1.82 -12.74
N HIS A 54 7.84 3.11 -12.81
CA HIS A 54 8.53 4.15 -12.05
C HIS A 54 8.35 3.94 -10.54
N ILE A 55 7.16 3.52 -10.09
CA ILE A 55 6.94 3.17 -8.68
C ILE A 55 7.81 1.98 -8.30
N ILE A 56 7.86 0.94 -9.14
CA ILE A 56 8.67 -0.27 -8.88
C ILE A 56 10.15 0.09 -8.66
N GLU A 57 10.69 1.01 -9.47
CA GLU A 57 12.08 1.47 -9.34
C GLU A 57 12.38 2.10 -7.98
N TYR A 58 11.43 2.82 -7.36
CA TYR A 58 11.59 3.35 -6.01
C TYR A 58 11.48 2.28 -4.92
N LEU A 59 10.66 1.26 -5.14
CA LEU A 59 10.28 0.31 -4.10
C LEU A 59 11.19 -0.94 -4.03
N LYS A 60 11.84 -1.31 -5.14
CA LYS A 60 12.59 -2.57 -5.25
C LYS A 60 13.81 -2.64 -4.33
N ASP A 61 14.43 -1.51 -4.01
CA ASP A 61 15.68 -1.44 -3.25
C ASP A 61 15.47 -1.10 -1.76
N ILE A 62 14.22 -1.09 -1.28
CA ILE A 62 13.91 -0.88 0.15
C ILE A 62 14.55 -2.01 0.97
N PRO A 63 15.40 -1.69 1.98
CA PRO A 63 16.01 -2.70 2.84
C PRO A 63 14.97 -3.53 3.60
N MET A 64 15.12 -4.86 3.58
CA MET A 64 14.24 -5.81 4.29
C MET A 64 14.60 -5.95 5.77
N THR A 65 14.81 -4.82 6.45
CA THR A 65 15.26 -4.71 7.84
C THR A 65 14.49 -3.63 8.58
N VAL A 66 14.35 -3.74 9.90
CA VAL A 66 13.73 -2.67 10.70
C VAL A 66 14.62 -1.42 10.67
N PRO A 67 14.11 -0.25 10.23
CA PRO A 67 14.86 1.00 10.24
C PRO A 67 15.34 1.35 11.65
N GLU A 68 16.52 1.96 11.77
CA GLU A 68 17.16 2.19 13.08
C GLU A 68 16.30 2.98 14.05
N GLY A 69 15.62 4.03 13.56
CA GLY A 69 14.69 4.83 14.36
C GLY A 69 13.42 4.11 14.82
N ARG A 70 13.15 2.90 14.30
CA ARG A 70 11.98 2.08 14.63
C ARG A 70 12.30 0.86 15.48
N LYS A 71 13.58 0.55 15.77
CA LYS A 71 13.99 -0.66 16.52
C LYS A 71 13.35 -0.80 17.92
N GLY A 72 12.86 0.31 18.51
CA GLY A 72 12.11 0.28 19.78
C GLY A 72 10.59 0.11 19.64
N LEU A 73 10.04 0.28 18.44
CA LEU A 73 8.61 0.15 18.12
C LEU A 73 8.31 -1.20 17.45
N ASP A 74 9.18 -1.63 16.55
CA ASP A 74 9.06 -2.85 15.77
C ASP A 74 10.19 -3.81 16.15
N LEU A 75 9.83 -4.94 16.78
CA LEU A 75 10.80 -5.97 17.21
C LEU A 75 11.36 -6.78 16.04
N GLN A 76 10.60 -6.89 14.95
CA GLN A 76 10.94 -7.68 13.78
C GLN A 76 10.44 -7.02 12.50
N PHE A 77 11.10 -7.31 11.39
CA PHE A 77 10.66 -6.84 10.08
C PHE A 77 9.34 -7.50 9.67
N SER A 78 8.50 -6.74 8.97
CA SER A 78 7.23 -7.22 8.43
C SER A 78 6.86 -6.44 7.18
N SER A 79 5.87 -6.95 6.43
CA SER A 79 5.29 -6.22 5.29
C SER A 79 4.72 -4.86 5.67
N ARG A 80 4.29 -4.67 6.92
CA ARG A 80 3.86 -3.36 7.45
C ARG A 80 5.02 -2.39 7.60
N VAL A 81 6.16 -2.86 8.11
CA VAL A 81 7.39 -2.04 8.20
C VAL A 81 7.82 -1.62 6.80
N TRP A 82 7.85 -2.55 5.85
CA TRP A 82 8.15 -2.25 4.45
C TRP A 82 7.18 -1.23 3.86
N PHE A 83 5.86 -1.40 4.07
CA PHE A 83 4.86 -0.45 3.58
C PHE A 83 5.10 0.96 4.13
N GLY A 84 5.43 1.09 5.42
CA GLY A 84 5.80 2.38 6.00
C GLY A 84 7.01 3.03 5.33
N GLU A 85 8.06 2.27 5.00
CA GLU A 85 9.23 2.81 4.28
C GLU A 85 8.90 3.15 2.82
N ALA A 86 8.08 2.34 2.16
CA ALA A 86 7.59 2.60 0.81
C ALA A 86 6.84 3.93 0.73
N ILE A 87 5.94 4.21 1.67
CA ILE A 87 5.22 5.48 1.71
C ILE A 87 6.15 6.66 1.96
N ARG A 88 7.15 6.53 2.83
CA ARG A 88 8.15 7.60 3.05
C ARG A 88 8.88 7.93 1.76
N LEU A 89 9.40 6.93 1.06
CA LEU A 89 10.11 7.14 -0.21
C LEU A 89 9.23 7.78 -1.29
N LEU A 90 7.98 7.30 -1.43
CA LEU A 90 7.03 7.86 -2.40
C LEU A 90 6.57 9.28 -2.02
N ASN A 91 6.55 9.61 -0.72
CA ASN A 91 6.31 10.95 -0.22
C ASN A 91 7.46 11.89 -0.54
N ASP A 92 8.68 11.47 -0.24
CA ASP A 92 9.89 12.25 -0.42
C ASP A 92 10.18 12.49 -1.92
N SER A 93 9.67 11.63 -2.80
CA SER A 93 9.74 11.83 -4.24
C SER A 93 8.86 12.98 -4.75
N GLN A 94 7.86 13.43 -3.97
CA GLN A 94 6.91 14.48 -4.32
C GLN A 94 6.14 14.26 -5.65
N MET A 95 5.96 13.00 -6.06
CA MET A 95 5.33 12.65 -7.35
C MET A 95 4.08 11.78 -7.23
N PHE A 96 4.00 10.89 -6.23
CA PHE A 96 2.97 9.84 -6.20
C PHE A 96 1.98 10.00 -5.03
N VAL A 97 2.51 10.24 -3.83
CA VAL A 97 1.75 10.27 -2.58
C VAL A 97 2.26 11.44 -1.74
N HIS A 98 1.39 12.27 -1.20
CA HIS A 98 1.69 13.22 -0.13
C HIS A 98 1.15 12.65 1.18
N CYS A 99 2.04 12.32 2.11
CA CYS A 99 1.72 11.72 3.41
C CYS A 99 2.71 12.19 4.48
N PRO A 100 2.44 13.33 5.14
CA PRO A 100 3.34 13.88 6.15
C PRO A 100 3.39 13.05 7.44
N ASP A 101 2.34 12.26 7.74
CA ASP A 101 2.30 11.33 8.88
C ASP A 101 2.04 9.90 8.40
N VAL A 102 3.13 9.21 8.08
CA VAL A 102 3.10 7.82 7.60
C VAL A 102 2.57 6.85 8.65
N GLU A 103 2.83 7.10 9.94
CA GLU A 103 2.33 6.23 11.01
C GLU A 103 0.81 6.33 11.15
N ALA A 104 0.25 7.53 10.94
CA ALA A 104 -1.20 7.71 10.87
C ALA A 104 -1.80 6.91 9.70
N LEU A 105 -1.17 6.90 8.53
CA LEU A 105 -1.64 6.11 7.39
C LEU A 105 -1.59 4.61 7.68
N VAL A 106 -0.46 4.11 8.21
CA VAL A 106 -0.30 2.70 8.60
C VAL A 106 -1.39 2.27 9.58
N ARG A 107 -1.69 3.12 10.57
CA ARG A 107 -2.77 2.88 11.55
C ARG A 107 -4.13 2.88 10.89
N GLU A 108 -4.41 3.83 10.01
CA GLU A 108 -5.68 3.95 9.28
C GLU A 108 -5.99 2.69 8.48
N VAL A 109 -5.05 2.23 7.64
CA VAL A 109 -5.26 1.05 6.79
C VAL A 109 -5.33 -0.24 7.62
N THR A 110 -4.61 -0.30 8.75
CA THR A 110 -4.69 -1.43 9.69
C THR A 110 -6.08 -1.52 10.33
N ILE A 111 -6.64 -0.38 10.76
CA ILE A 111 -7.99 -0.32 11.32
C ILE A 111 -9.02 -0.71 10.26
N GLN A 112 -8.90 -0.19 9.04
CA GLN A 112 -9.81 -0.52 7.93
C GLN A 112 -9.79 -2.03 7.63
N GLY A 113 -8.61 -2.64 7.55
CA GLY A 113 -8.46 -4.09 7.34
C GLY A 113 -9.09 -4.91 8.48
N ALA A 114 -8.86 -4.53 9.74
CA ALA A 114 -9.45 -5.21 10.90
C ALA A 114 -10.98 -5.06 10.93
N THR A 115 -11.51 -3.89 10.59
CA THR A 115 -12.96 -3.65 10.47
C THR A 115 -13.57 -4.51 9.37
N ALA A 116 -12.96 -4.58 8.19
CA ALA A 116 -13.41 -5.42 7.08
C ALA A 116 -13.45 -6.91 7.47
N GLN A 117 -12.39 -7.39 8.14
CA GLN A 117 -12.31 -8.77 8.62
C GLN A 117 -13.45 -9.12 9.58
N ASN A 118 -13.79 -8.21 10.50
CA ASN A 118 -14.83 -8.43 11.50
C ASN A 118 -16.26 -8.25 10.96
N GLN A 119 -16.44 -7.51 9.87
CA GLN A 119 -17.74 -7.29 9.22
C GLN A 119 -18.17 -8.43 8.29
N SER A 120 -17.30 -9.43 8.06
CA SER A 120 -17.52 -10.51 7.10
C SER A 120 -18.52 -11.55 7.63
N ILE A 121 -19.79 -11.16 7.77
CA ILE A 121 -20.95 -12.06 7.85
C ILE A 121 -21.50 -12.18 6.43
N GLY A 122 -20.88 -13.02 5.60
CA GLY A 122 -21.22 -13.21 4.18
C GLY A 122 -20.01 -13.21 3.25
N PRO A 123 -20.21 -13.28 1.92
CA PRO A 123 -19.10 -13.21 0.96
C PRO A 123 -18.36 -11.88 1.15
N PRO A 124 -17.03 -11.91 1.33
CA PRO A 124 -16.27 -10.71 1.66
C PRO A 124 -16.44 -9.68 0.54
N ARG A 125 -16.90 -8.48 0.91
CA ARG A 125 -16.87 -7.31 0.05
C ARG A 125 -15.76 -6.40 0.56
N PRO A 126 -14.74 -6.11 -0.26
CA PRO A 126 -13.67 -5.23 0.18
C PRO A 126 -14.23 -3.85 0.53
N ILE A 127 -13.76 -3.26 1.63
CA ILE A 127 -14.02 -1.85 1.93
C ILE A 127 -13.27 -1.01 0.89
N ILE A 128 -13.96 -0.09 0.22
CA ILE A 128 -13.33 0.89 -0.67
C ILE A 128 -13.32 2.24 0.05
N ALA A 129 -12.13 2.80 0.26
CA ALA A 129 -11.95 4.06 0.97
C ALA A 129 -10.96 4.98 0.25
N VAL A 130 -11.02 6.27 0.58
CA VAL A 130 -9.97 7.25 0.29
C VAL A 130 -9.32 7.59 1.63
N SER A 131 -8.00 7.66 1.65
CA SER A 131 -7.28 7.96 2.88
C SER A 131 -7.59 9.36 3.39
N LYS A 132 -7.63 9.54 4.71
CA LYS A 132 -7.79 10.85 5.36
C LYS A 132 -6.46 11.57 5.59
N VAL A 133 -5.35 10.84 5.50
CA VAL A 133 -4.00 11.31 5.88
C VAL A 133 -2.98 11.17 4.75
N ALA A 134 -3.42 10.72 3.58
CA ALA A 134 -2.61 10.64 2.37
C ALA A 134 -3.41 11.06 1.14
N ARG A 135 -2.76 11.74 0.20
CA ARG A 135 -3.35 12.21 -1.07
C ARG A 135 -2.34 12.20 -2.21
N ALA A 136 -2.78 12.54 -3.42
CA ALA A 136 -1.89 12.67 -4.58
C ALA A 136 -1.01 13.93 -4.50
N TRP A 137 0.11 13.94 -5.24
CA TRP A 137 0.84 15.15 -5.61
C TRP A 137 0.43 15.61 -7.04
N PRO A 138 0.44 16.93 -7.36
CA PRO A 138 0.61 18.04 -6.43
C PRO A 138 -0.52 18.15 -5.42
N ASP A 139 -0.21 18.72 -4.26
CA ASP A 139 -1.21 18.99 -3.24
C ASP A 139 -2.04 20.21 -3.66
N ASP A 140 -3.14 19.97 -4.37
CA ASP A 140 -4.04 21.02 -4.85
C ASP A 140 -4.80 21.74 -3.71
N GLY A 141 -4.56 21.39 -2.44
CA GLY A 141 -4.90 22.23 -1.29
C GLY A 141 -6.39 22.44 -1.02
N TYR A 142 -7.27 21.52 -1.44
CA TYR A 142 -8.68 21.56 -1.05
C TYR A 142 -8.90 21.41 0.45
#